data_AF-A0A7C7ED71-F1
#
_entry.id   AF-A0A7C7ED71-F1
#
_cell.length_a   1.000
_cell.length_b   1.000
_cell.length_c   1.000
_cell.angle_alpha   90.00
_cell.angle_beta   90.00
_cell.angle_gamma   90.00
#
_symmetry.space_group_name_H-M   'P 1'
#
loop_
_entity.id
_entity.type
_entity.pdbx_description
1 polymer ?
#
loop_
_entity_poly.entity_id
_entity_poly.type
_entity_poly.pdbx_seq_one_letter_code
_entity_poly.pdbx_strand_id
1 'polypeptide(L)'
;MSAILAAAKAAAPVKADAVASASLVTDEASLIRAMSKDGTWIILFENDFTTDKELVLEGEFINKEKLDRKIALYTQDENKNVTGSFTLTAPKLTVKSPNTRIQNGTFKGDLYIEAPNVQLRGAKIEGNVYFLNQESQDTFNMDENSSVTGVMELKAE
;
A
#
# COMPACT_ATOMS: atom_id res chain seq x y z
N MET A 1 39.14 5.26 55.05
CA MET A 1 38.15 6.33 54.82
C MET A 1 37.57 6.11 53.44
N SER A 2 36.26 5.79 53.41
CA SER A 2 35.27 5.84 52.32
C SER A 2 35.70 5.45 50.89
N ALA A 3 35.26 4.30 50.35
CA ALA A 3 33.97 4.08 49.66
C ALA A 3 33.76 5.04 48.47
N ILE A 4 33.56 4.54 47.24
CA ILE A 4 32.21 4.36 46.65
C ILE A 4 32.21 3.28 45.54
N LEU A 5 31.18 2.42 45.60
CA LEU A 5 30.66 1.48 44.60
C LEU A 5 30.02 2.19 43.38
N ALA A 6 30.08 1.56 42.19
CA ALA A 6 28.95 1.41 41.25
C ALA A 6 29.42 0.51 40.08
N ALA A 7 29.01 -0.75 39.95
CA ALA A 7 27.70 -1.27 39.51
C ALA A 7 27.35 -0.92 38.04
N ALA A 8 27.14 -1.99 37.27
CA ALA A 8 26.97 -2.09 35.83
C ALA A 8 25.74 -1.41 35.23
N LYS A 9 25.77 -1.12 33.91
CA LYS A 9 24.59 -1.36 33.05
C LYS A 9 24.95 -1.58 31.58
N ALA A 10 24.29 -2.57 31.02
CA ALA A 10 24.50 -3.20 29.72
C ALA A 10 24.42 -2.25 28.52
N ALA A 11 25.25 -2.55 27.52
CA ALA A 11 25.02 -2.14 26.15
C ALA A 11 23.81 -2.90 25.60
N ALA A 12 22.74 -2.18 25.25
CA ALA A 12 21.74 -2.66 24.31
C ALA A 12 22.04 -2.00 22.96
N PRO A 13 22.20 -2.77 21.87
CA PRO A 13 22.29 -2.16 20.55
C PRO A 13 20.93 -1.51 20.24
N VAL A 14 20.96 -0.21 19.94
CA VAL A 14 19.84 0.49 19.32
C VAL A 14 19.56 -0.25 18.01
N LYS A 15 18.44 -0.98 17.94
CA LYS A 15 17.90 -1.42 16.65
C LYS A 15 17.68 -0.14 15.86
N ALA A 16 18.48 0.07 14.84
CA ALA A 16 18.17 1.03 13.80
C ALA A 16 16.78 0.65 13.28
N ASP A 17 15.78 1.50 13.55
CA ASP A 17 14.49 1.42 12.88
C ASP A 17 14.80 1.42 11.39
N ALA A 18 14.58 0.27 10.75
CA ALA A 18 14.83 0.11 9.34
C ALA A 18 13.90 1.08 8.61
N VAL A 19 14.45 2.21 8.20
CA VAL A 19 13.82 3.10 7.22
C VAL A 19 13.81 2.29 5.92
N ALA A 20 12.83 1.42 5.76
CA ALA A 20 12.50 0.83 4.48
C ALA A 20 12.09 2.00 3.59
N SER A 21 13.06 2.54 2.87
CA SER A 21 12.90 3.68 1.96
C SER A 21 11.77 3.36 0.99
N ALA A 22 10.80 4.25 0.90
CA ALA A 22 9.65 4.08 0.04
C ALA A 22 10.04 3.72 -1.41
N SER A 23 9.25 2.89 -2.07
CA SER A 23 9.43 2.59 -3.48
C SER A 23 8.83 3.73 -4.31
N LEU A 24 9.66 4.57 -4.91
CA LEU A 24 9.21 5.61 -5.84
C LEU A 24 9.02 5.03 -7.24
N VAL A 25 7.87 5.30 -7.85
CA VAL A 25 7.57 4.89 -9.23
C VAL A 25 7.98 6.01 -10.19
N THR A 26 9.00 5.75 -11.00
CA THR A 26 9.52 6.66 -12.05
C THR A 26 9.39 6.09 -13.46
N ASP A 27 9.30 4.77 -13.58
CA ASP A 27 9.18 4.03 -14.83
C ASP A 27 8.49 2.66 -14.59
N GLU A 28 8.22 1.93 -15.67
CA GLU A 28 7.49 0.65 -15.57
C GLU A 28 8.28 -0.42 -14.79
N ALA A 29 9.62 -0.44 -14.91
CA ALA A 29 10.43 -1.40 -14.17
C ALA A 29 10.39 -1.12 -12.66
N SER A 30 10.40 0.15 -12.26
CA SER A 30 10.23 0.58 -10.88
C SER A 30 8.84 0.24 -10.34
N LEU A 31 7.78 0.40 -11.14
CA LEU A 31 6.40 0.01 -10.79
C LEU A 31 6.31 -1.48 -10.50
N ILE A 32 6.76 -2.31 -11.44
CA ILE A 32 6.69 -3.78 -11.31
C ILE A 32 7.51 -4.25 -10.11
N ARG A 33 8.71 -3.71 -9.91
CA ARG A 33 9.53 -4.02 -8.73
C ARG A 33 8.82 -3.61 -7.44
N ALA A 34 8.29 -2.39 -7.38
CA ALA A 34 7.60 -1.87 -6.20
C ALA A 34 6.38 -2.71 -5.81
N MET A 35 5.66 -3.24 -6.80
CA MET A 35 4.47 -4.09 -6.61
C MET A 35 4.81 -5.54 -6.24
N SER A 36 6.02 -5.99 -6.52
CA SER A 36 6.50 -7.33 -6.19
C SER A 36 6.88 -7.48 -4.70
N LYS A 37 7.27 -8.71 -4.33
CA LYS A 37 7.82 -9.06 -3.00
C LYS A 37 9.15 -8.35 -2.70
N ASP A 38 9.87 -7.90 -3.72
CA ASP A 38 11.14 -7.18 -3.61
C ASP A 38 10.95 -5.66 -3.37
N GLY A 39 9.68 -5.20 -3.35
CA GLY A 39 9.33 -3.82 -3.06
C GLY A 39 9.44 -3.47 -1.57
N THR A 40 8.77 -2.40 -1.17
CA THR A 40 8.70 -1.94 0.23
C THR A 40 7.26 -1.74 0.68
N TRP A 41 7.03 -1.61 1.98
CA TRP A 41 5.67 -1.43 2.54
C TRP A 41 4.86 -0.29 1.88
N ILE A 42 5.51 0.76 1.38
CA ILE A 42 4.89 1.90 0.68
C ILE A 42 5.41 2.05 -0.76
N ILE A 43 4.48 2.32 -1.68
CA ILE A 43 4.71 2.69 -3.08
C ILE A 43 4.24 4.14 -3.26
N LEU A 44 5.13 5.01 -3.77
CA LEU A 44 4.89 6.43 -3.98
C LEU A 44 4.79 6.76 -5.47
N PHE A 45 3.89 7.67 -5.79
CA PHE A 45 3.73 8.26 -7.11
C PHE A 45 3.91 9.77 -7.02
N GLU A 46 4.57 10.36 -8.00
CA GLU A 46 4.74 11.82 -8.15
C GLU A 46 4.04 12.36 -9.40
N ASN A 47 3.55 11.48 -10.27
CA ASN A 47 2.85 11.81 -11.51
C ASN A 47 1.85 10.69 -11.83
N ASP A 48 0.96 10.97 -12.78
CA ASP A 48 0.13 9.94 -13.40
C ASP A 48 1.00 8.86 -14.05
N PHE A 49 0.56 7.62 -13.97
CA PHE A 49 1.25 6.48 -14.55
C PHE A 49 0.28 5.63 -15.36
N THR A 50 0.68 5.26 -16.58
CA THR A 50 -0.12 4.39 -17.45
C THR A 50 0.72 3.21 -17.91
N THR A 51 0.15 2.02 -17.88
CA THR A 51 0.76 0.81 -18.42
C THR A 51 -0.32 -0.11 -18.98
N ASP A 52 0.06 -0.89 -19.99
CA ASP A 52 -0.81 -1.86 -20.64
C ASP A 52 -0.70 -3.23 -19.95
N LYS A 53 0.14 -3.35 -18.91
CA LYS A 53 0.39 -4.58 -18.19
C LYS A 53 -0.63 -4.81 -17.09
N GLU A 54 -1.00 -6.06 -16.90
CA GLU A 54 -1.66 -6.48 -15.67
C GLU A 54 -0.70 -6.36 -14.50
N LEU A 55 -1.17 -5.74 -13.43
CA LEU A 55 -0.38 -5.50 -12.23
C LEU A 55 -0.76 -6.52 -11.16
N VAL A 56 0.25 -6.99 -10.41
CA VAL A 56 0.06 -7.88 -9.27
C VAL A 56 0.79 -7.29 -8.08
N LEU A 57 0.02 -6.92 -7.05
CA LEU A 57 0.54 -6.43 -5.79
C LEU A 57 0.73 -7.59 -4.81
N GLU A 58 1.98 -7.99 -4.62
CA GLU A 58 2.36 -9.10 -3.75
C GLU A 58 3.29 -8.64 -2.62
N GLY A 59 3.57 -9.57 -1.70
CA GLY A 59 4.46 -9.40 -0.56
C GLY A 59 3.72 -9.15 0.74
N GLU A 60 4.42 -9.40 1.85
CA GLU A 60 3.95 -9.09 3.20
C GLU A 60 4.96 -8.14 3.82
N PHE A 61 4.49 -6.98 4.25
CA PHE A 61 5.37 -5.91 4.73
C PHE A 61 4.93 -5.47 6.11
N ILE A 62 5.90 -5.25 7.00
CA ILE A 62 5.68 -4.77 8.35
C ILE A 62 6.02 -3.28 8.44
N ASN A 63 5.07 -2.49 8.92
CA ASN A 63 5.25 -1.09 9.28
C ASN A 63 4.74 -0.90 10.71
N LYS A 64 5.56 -0.32 11.59
CA LYS A 64 5.20 -0.13 13.01
C LYS A 64 4.61 -1.40 13.65
N GLU A 65 5.31 -2.52 13.47
CA GLU A 65 4.98 -3.84 14.05
C GLU A 65 3.70 -4.51 13.51
N LYS A 66 3.06 -3.96 12.48
CA LYS A 66 1.85 -4.51 11.86
C LYS A 66 2.02 -4.71 10.37
N LEU A 67 1.27 -5.65 9.81
CA LEU A 67 1.13 -5.77 8.36
C LEU A 67 0.52 -4.48 7.79
N ASP A 68 1.21 -3.87 6.83
CA ASP A 68 0.76 -2.64 6.15
C ASP A 68 1.39 -2.62 4.76
N ARG A 69 0.54 -2.54 3.75
CA ARG A 69 0.96 -2.29 2.37
C ARG A 69 0.23 -1.07 1.87
N LYS A 70 0.93 -0.12 1.25
CA LYS A 70 0.35 1.14 0.81
C LYS A 70 0.69 1.47 -0.64
N ILE A 71 -0.35 1.76 -1.42
CA ILE A 71 -0.24 2.46 -2.70
C ILE A 71 -0.64 3.92 -2.45
N ALA A 72 0.31 4.84 -2.52
CA ALA A 72 0.10 6.26 -2.31
C ALA A 72 0.03 6.99 -3.66
N LEU A 73 -1.19 7.22 -4.15
CA LEU A 73 -1.44 7.95 -5.39
C LEU A 73 -1.53 9.46 -5.14
N TYR A 74 -0.65 9.99 -4.29
CA TYR A 74 -0.69 11.38 -3.86
C TYR A 74 0.66 11.84 -3.31
N THR A 75 0.90 13.14 -3.36
CA THR A 75 1.97 13.82 -2.62
C THR A 75 1.40 14.58 -1.44
N GLN A 76 2.23 14.84 -0.43
CA GLN A 76 1.85 15.65 0.73
C GLN A 76 2.99 16.56 1.17
N ASP A 77 2.66 17.64 1.86
CA ASP A 77 3.63 18.52 2.51
C ASP A 77 4.07 18.00 3.90
N GLU A 78 4.96 18.75 4.56
CA GLU A 78 5.45 18.43 5.91
C GLU A 78 4.35 18.41 6.97
N ASN A 79 3.26 19.16 6.75
CA ASN A 79 2.10 19.22 7.62
C ASN A 79 1.07 18.10 7.34
N LYS A 80 1.38 17.19 6.40
CA LYS A 80 0.52 16.09 5.94
C LYS A 80 -0.72 16.54 5.18
N ASN A 81 -0.70 17.74 4.61
CA ASN A 81 -1.72 18.16 3.68
C ASN A 81 -1.46 17.50 2.33
N VAL A 82 -2.49 16.94 1.71
CA VAL A 82 -2.39 16.41 0.35
C VAL A 82 -2.13 17.57 -0.61
N THR A 83 -1.03 17.51 -1.36
CA THR A 83 -0.61 18.55 -2.32
C THR A 83 -0.80 18.15 -3.78
N GLY A 84 -1.00 16.86 -4.04
CA GLY A 84 -1.19 16.31 -5.38
C GLY A 84 -1.95 15.00 -5.31
N SER A 85 -2.63 14.63 -6.39
CA SER A 85 -3.43 13.42 -6.51
C SER A 85 -3.21 12.87 -7.92
N PHE A 86 -2.93 11.58 -8.04
CA PHE A 86 -2.47 10.96 -9.29
C PHE A 86 -3.36 9.82 -9.73
N THR A 87 -3.28 9.52 -11.02
CA THR A 87 -3.98 8.43 -11.67
C THR A 87 -3.00 7.31 -12.03
N LEU A 88 -3.26 6.09 -11.54
CA LEU A 88 -2.64 4.87 -12.05
C LEU A 88 -3.62 4.19 -13.01
N THR A 89 -3.26 4.10 -14.28
CA THR A 89 -4.05 3.40 -15.31
C THR A 89 -3.37 2.09 -15.67
N ALA A 90 -4.12 0.99 -15.50
CA ALA A 90 -3.72 -0.35 -15.93
C ALA A 90 -4.97 -1.17 -16.24
N PRO A 91 -4.95 -2.16 -17.14
CA PRO A 91 -6.12 -2.99 -17.42
C PRO A 91 -6.65 -3.69 -16.16
N LYS A 92 -5.74 -4.15 -15.30
CA LYS A 92 -6.05 -4.97 -14.12
C LYS A 92 -5.03 -4.77 -13.01
N LEU A 93 -5.49 -4.74 -11.76
CA LEU A 93 -4.65 -4.83 -10.57
C LEU A 93 -5.14 -5.96 -9.67
N THR A 94 -4.30 -6.98 -9.46
CA THR A 94 -4.58 -8.08 -8.51
C THR A 94 -3.88 -7.81 -7.18
N VAL A 95 -4.65 -7.72 -6.09
CA VAL A 95 -4.16 -7.44 -4.74
C VAL A 95 -4.06 -8.75 -3.94
N LYS A 96 -2.82 -9.22 -3.77
CA LYS A 96 -2.48 -10.41 -2.96
C LYS A 96 -1.75 -10.07 -1.66
N SER A 97 -1.37 -8.81 -1.47
CA SER A 97 -0.74 -8.34 -0.25
C SER A 97 -1.80 -7.99 0.81
N PRO A 98 -1.80 -8.62 2.00
CA PRO A 98 -2.79 -8.35 3.04
C PRO A 98 -2.62 -6.96 3.64
N ASN A 99 -3.70 -6.40 4.19
CA ASN A 99 -3.70 -5.05 4.77
C ASN A 99 -3.25 -3.97 3.77
N THR A 100 -3.52 -4.19 2.49
CA THR A 100 -3.25 -3.19 1.45
C THR A 100 -4.21 -2.02 1.59
N ARG A 101 -3.68 -0.80 1.56
CA ARG A 101 -4.46 0.43 1.39
C ARG A 101 -4.09 1.14 0.10
N ILE A 102 -5.10 1.39 -0.74
CA ILE A 102 -5.01 2.32 -1.85
C ILE A 102 -5.47 3.67 -1.31
N GLN A 103 -4.59 4.66 -1.34
CA GLN A 103 -4.82 5.94 -0.68
C GLN A 103 -4.75 7.11 -1.64
N ASN A 104 -5.82 7.92 -1.62
CA ASN A 104 -6.07 9.06 -2.49
C ASN A 104 -6.03 8.65 -3.98
N GLY A 105 -6.01 9.63 -4.89
CA GLY A 105 -5.84 9.37 -6.31
C GLY A 105 -6.94 8.55 -6.96
N THR A 106 -6.65 8.11 -8.18
CA THR A 106 -7.55 7.28 -8.99
C THR A 106 -6.81 6.07 -9.53
N PHE A 107 -7.39 4.89 -9.39
CA PHE A 107 -7.00 3.73 -10.18
C PHE A 107 -8.00 3.54 -11.31
N LYS A 108 -7.54 3.51 -12.56
CA LYS A 108 -8.36 3.23 -13.75
C LYS A 108 -8.04 1.83 -14.24
N GLY A 109 -9.02 0.94 -14.17
CA GLY A 109 -8.84 -0.49 -14.38
C GLY A 109 -9.68 -1.33 -13.42
N ASP A 110 -9.74 -2.64 -13.70
CA ASP A 110 -10.44 -3.56 -12.81
C ASP A 110 -9.54 -4.00 -11.65
N LEU A 111 -10.09 -3.93 -10.44
CA LEU A 111 -9.42 -4.32 -9.20
C LEU A 111 -9.86 -5.73 -8.81
N TYR A 112 -8.91 -6.63 -8.63
CA TYR A 112 -9.15 -8.00 -8.19
C TYR A 112 -8.53 -8.17 -6.80
N ILE A 113 -9.33 -8.53 -5.81
CA ILE A 113 -8.91 -8.59 -4.42
C ILE A 113 -8.88 -10.05 -3.98
N GLU A 114 -7.69 -10.56 -3.70
CA GLU A 114 -7.46 -11.91 -3.17
C GLU A 114 -7.16 -11.86 -1.67
N ALA A 115 -6.43 -10.84 -1.22
CA ALA A 115 -5.97 -10.72 0.16
C ALA A 115 -7.01 -10.09 1.09
N PRO A 116 -6.95 -10.41 2.40
CA PRO A 116 -7.85 -9.82 3.39
C PRO A 116 -7.41 -8.41 3.81
N ASN A 117 -8.36 -7.68 4.42
CA ASN A 117 -8.19 -6.36 5.04
C ASN A 117 -7.77 -5.25 4.06
N VAL A 118 -8.16 -5.38 2.80
CA VAL A 118 -7.88 -4.36 1.78
C VAL A 118 -8.79 -3.14 1.98
N GLN A 119 -8.20 -1.95 1.85
CA GLN A 119 -8.83 -0.69 2.18
C GLN A 119 -8.70 0.33 1.05
N LEU A 120 -9.79 1.05 0.77
CA LEU A 120 -9.76 2.29 -0.01
C LEU A 120 -9.87 3.49 0.94
N ARG A 121 -8.95 4.45 0.82
CA ARG A 121 -8.93 5.66 1.66
C ARG A 121 -8.80 6.92 0.81
N GLY A 122 -9.88 7.69 0.66
CA GLY A 122 -9.97 8.80 -0.29
C GLY A 122 -9.69 8.41 -1.74
N ALA A 123 -9.75 7.13 -2.09
CA ALA A 123 -9.32 6.61 -3.38
C ALA A 123 -10.53 6.38 -4.31
N LYS A 124 -10.35 6.66 -5.59
CA LYS A 124 -11.35 6.38 -6.62
C LYS A 124 -10.94 5.19 -7.48
N ILE A 125 -11.83 4.23 -7.65
CA ILE A 125 -11.69 3.13 -8.61
C ILE A 125 -12.60 3.42 -9.80
N GLU A 126 -12.00 3.74 -10.95
CA GLU A 126 -12.68 3.82 -12.24
C GLU A 126 -12.60 2.46 -12.94
N GLY A 127 -13.47 1.56 -12.51
CA GLY A 127 -13.53 0.16 -12.95
C GLY A 127 -14.37 -0.67 -12.00
N ASN A 128 -14.30 -1.98 -12.14
CA ASN A 128 -14.99 -2.94 -11.26
C ASN A 128 -14.07 -3.40 -10.12
N VAL A 129 -14.67 -3.85 -9.02
CA VAL A 129 -13.98 -4.52 -7.93
C VAL A 129 -14.50 -5.95 -7.81
N TYR A 130 -13.62 -6.91 -8.02
CA TYR A 130 -13.92 -8.33 -7.91
C TYR A 130 -13.24 -8.93 -6.69
N PHE A 131 -14.01 -9.51 -5.78
CA PHE A 131 -13.49 -10.28 -4.67
C PHE A 131 -13.29 -11.72 -5.12
N LEU A 132 -12.08 -12.27 -4.94
CA LEU A 132 -11.75 -13.63 -5.38
C LEU A 132 -12.12 -14.71 -4.35
N ASN A 133 -12.45 -14.30 -3.12
CA ASN A 133 -12.91 -15.19 -2.06
C ASN A 133 -13.77 -14.42 -1.03
N GLN A 134 -14.54 -15.15 -0.22
CA GLN A 134 -15.44 -14.55 0.76
C GLN A 134 -14.69 -13.71 1.81
N GLU A 135 -13.52 -14.16 2.28
CA GLU A 135 -12.73 -13.44 3.29
C GLU A 135 -12.30 -12.05 2.80
N SER A 136 -11.86 -11.95 1.54
CA SER A 136 -11.49 -10.68 0.92
C SER A 136 -12.67 -9.72 0.81
N GLN A 137 -13.89 -10.24 0.55
CA GLN A 137 -15.11 -9.43 0.52
C GLN A 137 -15.52 -8.97 1.91
N ASP A 138 -15.53 -9.88 2.88
CA ASP A 138 -16.00 -9.62 4.25
C ASP A 138 -15.09 -8.63 4.99
N THR A 139 -13.80 -8.64 4.67
CA THR A 139 -12.79 -7.78 5.32
C THR A 139 -12.45 -6.52 4.52
N PHE A 140 -13.01 -6.35 3.33
CA PHE A 140 -12.82 -5.14 2.54
C PHE A 140 -13.48 -3.94 3.20
N ASN A 141 -12.79 -2.80 3.17
CA ASN A 141 -13.31 -1.56 3.73
C ASN A 141 -13.05 -0.36 2.82
N MET A 142 -13.99 0.58 2.82
CA MET A 142 -13.91 1.80 2.05
C MET A 142 -14.39 2.97 2.91
N ASP A 143 -13.64 4.07 2.95
CA ASP A 143 -14.07 5.28 3.66
C ASP A 143 -15.08 6.11 2.84
N GLU A 144 -15.71 7.10 3.49
CA GLU A 144 -16.75 7.95 2.87
C GLU A 144 -16.23 8.81 1.70
N ASN A 145 -14.90 9.02 1.62
CA ASN A 145 -14.26 9.81 0.57
C ASN A 145 -13.83 8.96 -0.63
N SER A 146 -14.01 7.64 -0.55
CA SER A 146 -13.65 6.71 -1.60
C SER A 146 -14.87 6.34 -2.45
N SER A 147 -14.62 5.93 -3.69
CA SER A 147 -15.70 5.56 -4.61
C SER A 147 -15.27 4.51 -5.63
N VAL A 148 -16.24 3.72 -6.08
CA VAL A 148 -16.10 2.73 -7.15
C VAL A 148 -17.17 3.04 -8.20
N THR A 149 -16.78 3.21 -9.47
CA THR A 149 -17.73 3.53 -10.55
C THR A 149 -18.42 2.31 -11.13
N GLY A 150 -17.76 1.14 -11.07
CA GLY A 150 -18.28 -0.13 -11.56
C GLY A 150 -18.98 -0.94 -10.47
N VAL A 151 -19.09 -2.25 -10.70
CA VAL A 151 -19.70 -3.17 -9.74
C VAL A 151 -18.70 -3.59 -8.67
N MET A 152 -19.22 -3.97 -7.50
CA MET A 152 -18.47 -4.68 -6.46
C MET A 152 -19.14 -6.02 -6.24
N GLU A 153 -18.49 -7.13 -6.62
CA GLU A 153 -19.09 -8.45 -6.53
C GLU A 153 -18.07 -9.55 -6.21
N LEU A 154 -18.56 -10.63 -5.60
CA LEU A 154 -17.78 -11.84 -5.43
C LEU A 154 -17.69 -12.57 -6.76
N LYS A 155 -16.46 -12.76 -7.25
CA LYS A 155 -16.13 -13.54 -8.44
C LYS A 155 -15.14 -14.62 -8.03
N ALA A 156 -15.64 -15.57 -7.25
CA ALA A 156 -14.92 -16.81 -6.98
C ALA A 156 -14.79 -17.57 -8.31
N GLU A 157 -13.55 -17.81 -8.75
CA GLU A 157 -13.25 -18.77 -9.81
C GLU A 157 -13.33 -20.22 -9.30
#